data_AF-A0A9Q9CZQ8-F1
#
_entry.id   AF-A0A9Q9CZQ8-F1
#
_cell.length_a   1.000
_cell.length_b   1.000
_cell.length_c   1.000
_cell.angle_alpha   90.00
_cell.angle_beta   90.00
_cell.angle_gamma   90.00
#
_symmetry.space_group_name_H-M   'P 1'
#
loop_
_entity.id
_entity.type
_entity.pdbx_description
1 polymer ?
#
loop_
_entity_poly.entity_id
_entity_poly.type
_entity_poly.pdbx_seq_one_letter_code
_entity_poly.pdbx_strand_id
1 'polypeptide(L)'
;MKKLVITMGLMLLASTANATTTEAVTKEFGLDMVDSVVELQLQTACGTHISSTGAQVLVVDSDCISNVNELLTTLETEPSATPLVSKVSAFMDANNIPKTL
;
A
#
# COMPACT_ATOMS: atom_id res chain seq x y z
N MET A 1 -53.11 42.77 -14.27
CA MET A 1 -52.29 42.82 -13.03
C MET A 1 -52.42 41.43 -12.38
N LYS A 2 -51.60 40.42 -12.69
CA LYS A 2 -50.26 40.09 -12.13
C LYS A 2 -50.20 40.22 -10.61
N LYS A 3 -50.33 39.10 -9.86
CA LYS A 3 -49.49 38.63 -8.70
C LYS A 3 -49.79 37.12 -8.51
N LEU A 4 -48.85 36.21 -8.80
CA LEU A 4 -47.90 35.59 -7.84
C LEU A 4 -48.66 34.96 -6.66
N VAL A 5 -48.60 33.65 -6.43
CA VAL A 5 -47.42 32.94 -5.89
C VAL A 5 -47.35 31.51 -6.44
N ILE A 6 -46.25 31.20 -7.15
CA ILE A 6 -45.84 29.82 -7.46
C ILE A 6 -45.05 29.37 -6.22
N THR A 7 -45.62 28.46 -5.44
CA THR A 7 -44.96 27.79 -4.34
C THR A 7 -43.83 26.95 -4.92
N MET A 8 -42.64 27.52 -4.83
CA MET A 8 -41.36 26.92 -5.16
C MET A 8 -41.13 25.76 -4.19
N GLY A 9 -41.68 24.60 -4.55
CA GLY A 9 -41.31 23.31 -3.97
C GLY A 9 -39.88 23.02 -4.38
N LEU A 10 -38.94 23.62 -3.66
CA LEU A 10 -37.52 23.29 -3.71
C LEU A 10 -37.41 21.86 -3.18
N MET A 11 -37.59 20.88 -4.07
CA MET A 11 -37.13 19.51 -3.82
C MET A 11 -35.61 19.62 -3.67
N LEU A 12 -35.18 19.76 -2.42
CA LEU A 12 -33.86 19.44 -1.95
C LEU A 12 -33.61 17.98 -2.35
N LEU A 13 -33.06 17.79 -3.54
CA LEU A 13 -32.41 16.55 -3.93
C LEU A 13 -31.35 16.30 -2.87
N ALA A 14 -31.70 15.41 -1.95
CA ALA A 14 -30.84 14.94 -0.88
C ALA A 14 -29.50 14.53 -1.50
N SER A 15 -28.48 15.30 -1.15
CA SER A 15 -27.07 15.07 -1.41
C SER A 15 -26.64 13.74 -0.82
N THR A 16 -26.85 12.65 -1.55
CA THR A 16 -26.35 11.31 -1.20
C THR A 16 -25.14 10.90 -2.03
N ALA A 17 -24.64 11.76 -2.91
CA ALA A 17 -23.56 11.43 -3.84
C ALA A 17 -22.13 11.56 -3.28
N ASN A 18 -21.92 12.07 -2.05
CA ASN A 18 -20.58 12.43 -1.56
C ASN A 18 -19.98 11.53 -0.47
N ALA A 19 -20.69 10.50 0.02
CA ALA A 19 -20.12 9.60 1.02
C ALA A 19 -19.18 8.55 0.38
N THR A 20 -19.60 7.95 -0.74
CA THR A 20 -18.86 6.88 -1.40
C THR A 20 -17.54 7.35 -2.03
N THR A 21 -17.47 8.61 -2.47
CA THR A 21 -16.25 9.17 -3.07
C THR A 21 -15.20 9.52 -2.02
N THR A 22 -15.59 10.00 -0.84
CA THR A 22 -14.65 10.28 0.25
C THR A 22 -14.05 9.00 0.84
N GLU A 23 -14.84 7.94 1.02
CA GLU A 23 -14.33 6.65 1.50
C GLU A 23 -13.38 5.99 0.50
N ALA A 24 -13.68 6.04 -0.80
CA ALA A 24 -12.81 5.51 -1.84
C ALA A 24 -11.47 6.26 -1.91
N VAL A 25 -11.50 7.60 -1.88
CA VAL A 25 -10.28 8.41 -1.90
C VAL A 25 -9.43 8.19 -0.65
N THR A 26 -10.04 8.09 0.52
CA THR A 26 -9.31 7.84 1.79
C THR A 26 -8.66 6.45 1.80
N LYS A 27 -9.33 5.46 1.20
CA LYS A 27 -8.80 4.10 1.07
C LYS A 27 -7.62 4.03 0.08
N GLU A 28 -7.73 4.68 -1.07
CA GLU A 28 -6.64 4.75 -2.08
C GLU A 28 -5.39 5.44 -1.50
N PHE A 29 -5.56 6.60 -0.86
CA PHE A 29 -4.44 7.29 -0.19
C PHE A 29 -3.81 6.45 0.93
N GLY A 30 -4.63 5.71 1.69
CA GLY A 30 -4.15 4.80 2.72
C GLY A 30 -3.32 3.65 2.14
N LEU A 31 -3.74 3.09 1.00
CA LEU A 31 -3.02 2.00 0.34
C LEU A 31 -1.69 2.47 -0.27
N ASP A 32 -1.65 3.65 -0.90
CA ASP A 32 -0.41 4.23 -1.44
C ASP A 32 0.62 4.53 -0.35
N MET A 33 0.15 4.98 0.82
CA MET A 33 1.03 5.21 1.97
C MET A 33 1.59 3.90 2.53
N VAL A 34 0.75 2.86 2.63
CA VAL A 34 1.20 1.53 3.07
C VAL A 34 2.19 0.93 2.07
N ASP A 35 1.95 1.08 0.76
CA ASP A 35 2.87 0.60 -0.27
C ASP A 35 4.26 1.26 -0.15
N SER A 36 4.30 2.57 0.10
CA SER A 36 5.55 3.31 0.34
C SER A 36 6.27 2.84 1.61
N VAL A 37 5.52 2.53 2.68
CA VAL A 37 6.10 2.01 3.93
C VAL A 37 6.68 0.61 3.72
N VAL A 38 5.99 -0.25 2.96
CA VAL A 38 6.49 -1.60 2.62
C VAL A 38 7.78 -1.50 1.81
N GLU A 39 7.88 -0.58 0.84
CA GLU A 39 9.13 -0.36 0.11
C GLU A 39 10.29 0.05 1.01
N LEU A 40 10.05 0.99 1.93
CA LEU A 40 11.07 1.43 2.88
C LEU A 40 11.50 0.28 3.81
N GLN A 41 10.55 -0.53 4.27
CA GLN A 41 10.89 -1.70 5.08
C GLN A 41 11.72 -2.71 4.29
N LEU A 42 11.41 -2.98 3.02
CA LEU A 42 12.23 -3.87 2.19
C LEU A 42 13.64 -3.31 1.94
N GLN A 43 13.78 -2.00 1.71
CA GLN A 43 15.07 -1.35 1.51
C GLN A 43 15.94 -1.36 2.77
N THR A 44 15.32 -1.37 3.95
CA THR A 44 16.02 -1.33 5.24
C THR A 44 16.14 -2.70 5.91
N ALA A 45 15.36 -3.69 5.46
CA ALA A 45 15.38 -5.04 6.01
C ALA A 45 16.74 -5.72 5.84
N CYS A 46 17.47 -5.36 4.79
CA CYS A 46 18.73 -5.99 4.42
C CYS A 46 19.84 -4.95 4.29
N GLY A 47 21.05 -5.31 4.71
CA GLY A 47 22.23 -4.50 4.45
C GLY A 47 22.47 -4.37 2.94
N THR A 48 23.02 -3.23 2.50
CA THR A 48 23.45 -3.06 1.10
C THR A 48 24.88 -2.54 1.04
N HIS A 49 25.61 -2.94 -0.01
CA HIS A 49 26.92 -2.38 -0.31
C HIS A 49 27.03 -2.10 -1.81
N ILE A 50 27.98 -1.24 -2.18
CA ILE A 50 28.31 -0.99 -3.58
C ILE A 50 29.46 -1.92 -3.97
N SER A 51 29.20 -2.77 -4.95
CA SER A 51 30.22 -3.63 -5.54
C SER A 51 31.30 -2.82 -6.27
N SER A 52 32.42 -3.47 -6.60
CA SER A 52 33.51 -2.85 -7.37
C SER A 52 33.10 -2.36 -8.76
N THR A 53 31.99 -2.84 -9.31
CA THR A 53 31.41 -2.40 -10.59
C THR A 53 30.40 -1.26 -10.44
N GLY A 54 30.16 -0.77 -9.23
CA GLY A 54 29.19 0.29 -8.94
C GLY A 54 27.75 -0.22 -8.80
N ALA A 55 27.50 -1.53 -8.89
CA ALA A 55 26.18 -2.10 -8.65
C ALA A 55 25.87 -2.16 -7.15
N GLN A 56 24.65 -1.79 -6.75
CA GLN A 56 24.15 -2.06 -5.40
C GLN A 56 23.90 -3.55 -5.25
N VAL A 57 24.48 -4.14 -4.19
CA VAL A 57 24.33 -5.55 -3.86
C VAL A 57 23.72 -5.66 -2.48
N LEU A 58 22.64 -6.43 -2.40
CA LEU A 58 21.97 -6.76 -1.15
C LEU A 58 22.79 -7.82 -0.40
N VAL A 59 22.93 -7.64 0.91
CA VAL A 59 23.53 -8.63 1.82
C VAL A 59 22.40 -9.46 2.39
N VAL A 60 22.30 -10.71 1.93
CA VAL A 60 21.30 -11.67 2.39
C VAL A 60 21.90 -12.48 3.56
N ASP A 61 21.86 -11.87 4.74
CA ASP A 61 22.21 -12.52 6.00
C ASP A 61 20.97 -13.00 6.78
N SER A 62 21.16 -13.56 7.97
CA SER A 62 20.06 -14.06 8.81
C SER A 62 19.04 -12.97 9.15
N ASP A 63 19.51 -11.74 9.37
CA ASP A 63 18.66 -10.63 9.80
C ASP A 63 17.80 -10.15 8.63
N CYS A 64 18.39 -10.04 7.43
CA CYS A 64 17.68 -9.80 6.18
C CYS A 64 16.58 -10.83 5.94
N ILE A 65 16.92 -12.13 6.05
CA ILE A 65 15.96 -13.22 5.86
C ILE A 65 14.83 -13.12 6.89
N SER A 66 15.16 -12.92 8.16
CA SER A 66 14.16 -12.81 9.24
C SER A 66 13.22 -11.64 9.03
N ASN A 67 13.75 -10.44 8.80
CA ASN A 67 12.96 -9.21 8.65
C ASN A 67 12.01 -9.28 7.44
N VAL A 68 12.50 -9.79 6.30
CA VAL A 68 11.67 -9.91 5.10
C VAL A 68 10.59 -10.99 5.27
N ASN A 69 10.90 -12.11 5.93
CA ASN A 69 9.90 -13.13 6.23
C ASN A 69 8.87 -12.66 7.27
N GLU A 70 9.27 -11.86 8.26
CA GLU A 70 8.34 -11.27 9.24
C GLU A 70 7.38 -10.30 8.55
N LEU A 71 7.88 -9.45 7.66
CA LEU A 71 7.05 -8.56 6.84
C LEU A 71 6.08 -9.36 5.96
N LEU A 72 6.56 -10.40 5.27
CA LEU A 72 5.71 -11.27 4.46
C LEU A 72 4.60 -11.90 5.31
N THR A 73 4.95 -12.50 6.44
CA THR A 73 3.99 -13.15 7.36
C THR A 73 2.94 -12.16 7.84
N THR A 74 3.35 -10.95 8.21
CA THR A 74 2.43 -9.89 8.66
C THR A 74 1.44 -9.53 7.56
N LEU A 75 1.90 -9.34 6.32
CA LEU A 75 1.03 -9.00 5.20
C LEU A 75 0.09 -10.15 4.80
N GLU A 76 0.52 -11.40 4.94
CA GLU A 76 -0.32 -12.57 4.66
C GLU A 76 -1.50 -12.71 5.62
N THR A 77 -1.42 -12.14 6.83
CA THR A 77 -2.54 -12.12 7.78
C THR A 77 -3.64 -11.12 7.42
N GLU A 78 -3.35 -10.18 6.52
CA GLU A 78 -4.25 -9.09 6.13
C GLU A 78 -4.88 -9.36 4.74
N PRO A 79 -6.20 -9.66 4.64
CA PRO A 79 -6.83 -10.04 3.37
C PRO A 79 -6.72 -8.96 2.27
N SER A 80 -6.69 -7.69 2.64
CA SER A 80 -6.55 -6.56 1.72
C SER A 80 -5.13 -6.33 1.22
N ALA A 81 -4.12 -7.02 1.79
CA ALA A 81 -2.71 -6.81 1.47
C ALA A 81 -2.17 -7.74 0.36
N THR A 82 -3.04 -8.49 -0.34
CA THR A 82 -2.65 -9.38 -1.46
C THR A 82 -1.65 -8.77 -2.47
N PRO A 83 -1.82 -7.50 -2.91
CA PRO A 83 -0.84 -6.86 -3.80
C PRO A 83 0.54 -6.67 -3.15
N LEU A 84 0.57 -6.37 -1.85
CA LEU A 84 1.79 -6.15 -1.07
C LEU A 84 2.53 -7.48 -0.80
N VAL A 85 1.79 -8.56 -0.51
CA VAL A 85 2.35 -9.92 -0.40
C VAL A 85 3.08 -10.31 -1.69
N SER A 86 2.47 -9.99 -2.84
CA SER A 86 3.06 -10.25 -4.16
C SER A 86 4.35 -9.44 -4.36
N LYS A 87 4.36 -8.18 -3.92
CA LYS A 87 5.53 -7.29 -3.98
C LYS A 87 6.69 -7.81 -3.13
N VAL A 88 6.42 -8.20 -1.89
CA VAL A 88 7.44 -8.78 -0.99
C VAL A 88 7.97 -10.10 -1.55
N SER A 89 7.09 -10.98 -2.04
CA SER A 89 7.52 -12.23 -2.68
C SER A 89 8.42 -12.00 -3.90
N ALA A 90 8.07 -11.03 -4.76
CA ALA A 90 8.90 -10.68 -5.91
C ALA A 90 10.26 -10.12 -5.50
N PHE A 91 10.33 -9.33 -4.42
CA PHE A 91 11.58 -8.87 -3.86
C PHE A 91 12.44 -10.03 -3.33
N MET A 92 11.83 -10.99 -2.64
CA MET A 92 12.52 -12.19 -2.17
C MET A 92 13.10 -13.00 -3.33
N ASP A 93 12.29 -13.25 -4.37
CA ASP A 93 12.70 -14.02 -5.55
C ASP A 93 13.85 -13.33 -6.30
N ALA A 94 13.76 -12.01 -6.50
CA ALA A 94 14.79 -11.23 -7.18
C ALA A 94 16.14 -11.24 -6.46
N ASN A 95 16.12 -11.36 -5.13
CA ASN A 95 17.32 -11.31 -4.29
C ASN A 95 17.73 -12.68 -3.73
N ASN A 96 17.08 -13.77 -4.14
CA ASN A 96 17.32 -15.13 -3.64
C ASN A 96 17.18 -15.26 -2.10
N ILE A 97 16.20 -14.55 -1.52
CA ILE A 97 15.91 -14.62 -0.08
C ILE A 97 15.02 -15.85 0.17
N PRO A 98 15.47 -16.85 0.95
CA PRO A 98 14.66 -18.03 1.22
C PRO A 98 13.43 -17.72 2.09
N LYS A 99 12.33 -18.42 1.81
CA LYS A 99 11.11 -18.44 2.63
C LYS A 99 11.25 -19.42 3.81
N THR A 100 12.25 -19.21 4.66
CA THR A 100 12.47 -20.02 5.88
C THR A 100 13.25 -19.20 6.91
N LEU A 101 12.82 -19.27 8.17
CA LEU A 101 13.65 -18.95 9.34
C LEU A 101 14.60 -20.11 9.63
#